data_AF-A0A435UUZ9-F1
#
_entry.id   AF-A0A435UUZ9-F1
#
_cell.length_a   1.000
_cell.length_b   1.000
_cell.length_c   1.000
_cell.angle_alpha   90.00
_cell.angle_beta   90.00
_cell.angle_gamma   90.00
#
_symmetry.space_group_name_H-M   'P 1'
#
loop_
_entity.id
_entity.type
_entity.pdbx_description
1 polymer ?
#
loop_
_entity_poly.entity_id
_entity_poly.type
_entity_poly.pdbx_seq_one_letter_code
_entity_poly.pdbx_strand_id
1 'polypeptide(L)' 'MAAAEAHIRALAAGLAERAGTDQARIEISRDIRVATIEGERSFVEAIVVATATGPPRIAS' A
#
# COMPACT_ATOMS: atom_id res chain seq x y z
N MET A 1 4.90 -10.72 -2.38
CA MET A 1 4.61 -9.28 -2.57
C MET A 1 3.20 -9.03 -3.05
N ALA A 2 2.75 -9.58 -4.18
CA ALA A 2 1.40 -9.32 -4.73
C ALA A 2 0.23 -9.47 -3.72
N ALA A 3 0.24 -10.52 -2.89
CA ALA A 3 -0.78 -10.72 -1.86
C ALA A 3 -0.80 -9.61 -0.79
N ALA A 4 0.38 -9.14 -0.36
CA ALA A 4 0.50 -8.05 0.60
C ALA A 4 -0.01 -6.73 0.01
N GLU A 5 0.36 -6.43 -1.24
CA GLU A 5 -0.10 -5.25 -1.97
C GLU A 5 -1.63 -5.25 -2.15
N ALA A 6 -2.21 -6.39 -2.52
CA ALA A 6 -3.67 -6.54 -2.64
C ALA A 6 -4.38 -6.28 -1.31
N HIS A 7 -3.84 -6.83 -0.21
CA HIS A 7 -4.39 -6.65 1.12
C HIS A 7 -4.38 -5.19 1.58
N ILE A 8 -3.22 -4.52 1.49
CA ILE A 8 -3.12 -3.10 1.90
C ILE A 8 -3.90 -2.17 0.99
N ARG A 9 -4.06 -2.51 -0.30
CA ARG A 9 -4.89 -1.75 -1.24
C ARG A 9 -6.36 -1.79 -0.82
N ALA A 10 -6.88 -2.97 -0.49
CA ALA A 10 -8.24 -3.12 0.01
C ALA A 10 -8.46 -2.37 1.35
N LEU A 11 -7.48 -2.45 2.25
CA LEU A 11 -7.52 -1.70 3.52
C LEU A 11 -7.54 -0.19 3.28
N ALA A 12 -6.65 0.33 2.43
CA ALA A 12 -6.58 1.75 2.10
C ALA A 12 -7.88 2.24 1.43
N ALA A 13 -8.47 1.44 0.54
CA ALA A 13 -9.76 1.75 -0.08
C ALA A 13 -10.87 1.89 0.98
N GLY A 14 -11.00 0.91 1.89
CA GLY A 14 -12.01 0.96 2.93
C GLY A 14 -11.78 2.11 3.94
N LEU A 15 -10.53 2.50 4.20
CA LEU A 15 -10.22 3.68 5.00
C LEU A 15 -10.63 4.96 4.29
N ALA A 16 -10.39 5.05 2.99
CA ALA A 16 -10.75 6.21 2.18
C ALA A 16 -12.27 6.39 2.09
N GLU A 17 -13.01 5.31 1.89
CA GLU A 17 -14.48 5.31 1.92
C GLU A 17 -15.03 5.82 3.26
N ARG A 18 -14.48 5.31 4.37
CA ARG A 18 -14.83 5.78 5.73
C ARG A 18 -14.46 7.25 5.97
N ALA A 19 -13.34 7.71 5.40
CA ALA A 19 -12.94 9.12 5.40
C ALA A 19 -13.82 9.98 4.48
N GLY A 20 -14.69 9.35 3.70
CA GLY A 20 -15.71 9.99 2.89
C GLY A 20 -15.37 10.05 1.41
N THR A 21 -14.24 9.55 0.94
CA THR A 21 -13.93 9.54 -0.50
C THR A 21 -14.29 8.18 -1.12
N ASP A 22 -15.14 8.17 -2.14
CA ASP A 22 -15.53 6.98 -2.91
C ASP A 22 -14.69 6.78 -4.18
N GLN A 23 -13.97 7.82 -4.61
CA GLN A 23 -13.06 7.82 -5.75
C GLN A 23 -11.61 8.06 -5.33
N ALA A 24 -11.13 7.28 -4.36
CA ALA A 24 -9.76 7.38 -3.88
C ALA A 24 -8.75 6.86 -4.92
N ARG A 25 -7.75 7.68 -5.24
CA ARG A 25 -6.52 7.22 -5.91
C ARG A 25 -5.65 6.52 -4.88
N ILE A 26 -5.29 5.26 -5.14
CA ILE A 26 -4.44 4.47 -4.25
C ILE A 26 -3.09 4.22 -4.89
N GLU A 27 -2.05 4.77 -4.26
CA GLU A 27 -0.65 4.58 -4.61
C GLU A 27 0.02 3.62 -3.62
N ILE A 28 0.89 2.74 -4.14
CA ILE A 28 1.62 1.77 -3.32
C ILE A 28 3.11 2.04 -3.46
N SER A 29 3.76 2.29 -2.33
CA SER A 29 5.21 2.37 -2.21
C SER A 29 5.76 1.05 -1.65
N ARG A 30 6.91 0.63 -2.18
CA ARG A 30 7.62 -0.59 -1.76
C ARG A 30 9.06 -0.23 -1.41
N ASP A 31 9.47 -0.63 -0.23
CA ASP A 31 10.85 -0.60 0.22
C ASP A 31 11.26 -2.04 0.53
N ILE A 32 12.20 -2.57 -0.24
CA ILE A 32 12.66 -3.95 -0.10
C ILE A 32 14.14 -3.92 0.23
N ARG A 33 14.48 -4.42 1.41
CA ARG A 33 15.85 -4.51 1.89
C ARG A 33 16.38 -5.92 1.67
N VAL A 34 17.48 -5.98 0.94
CA VAL A 34 18.22 -7.22 0.63
C VAL A 34 19.66 -7.04 1.11
N ALA A 35 20.23 -8.11 1.65
CA ALA A 35 21.62 -8.17 2.04
C ALA A 35 22.36 -9.24 1.23
N THR A 36 23.68 -9.15 1.17
CA THR A 36 24.52 -10.24 0.67
C THR A 36 25.10 -10.98 1.86
N ILE A 37 24.78 -12.27 1.99
CA ILE A 37 25.27 -13.15 3.05
C ILE A 37 26.00 -14.29 2.37
N GLU A 38 27.28 -14.49 2.67
CA GLU A 38 28.11 -15.54 2.07
C GLU A 38 28.14 -15.53 0.52
N GLY A 39 28.01 -14.35 -0.08
CA GLY A 39 27.97 -14.18 -1.54
C GLY A 39 26.59 -14.39 -2.17
N GLU A 40 25.59 -14.78 -1.40
CA GLU A 40 24.22 -14.95 -1.87
C GLU A 40 23.33 -13.75 -1.47
N ARG A 41 22.43 -13.34 -2.36
CA ARG A 41 21.45 -12.29 -2.08
C ARG A 41 20.33 -12.85 -1.20
N SER A 42 20.29 -12.43 0.05
CA SER A 42 19.27 -12.80 1.01
C SER A 42 18.26 -11.67 1.23
N PHE A 43 16.98 -12.03 1.28
CA PHE A 43 15.91 -11.12 1.70
C PHE A 43 16.04 -10.81 3.19
N VAL A 44 15.97 -9.53 3.57
CA VAL A 44 15.98 -9.10 4.97
C VAL A 44 14.57 -8.73 5.40
N GLU A 45 13.98 -7.75 4.71
CA GLU A 45 12.66 -7.24 5.04
C GLU A 45 12.05 -6.46 3.87
N ALA A 46 10.73 -6.26 3.94
CA ALA A 46 10.02 -5.38 3.03
C ALA A 46 8.96 -4.58 3.77
N ILE A 47 8.92 -3.28 3.51
CA ILE A 47 7.89 -2.37 3.97
C ILE A 47 7.07 -1.97 2.74
N VAL A 48 5.75 -2.14 2.84
CA VAL A 48 4.83 -1.75 1.77
C VAL A 48 3.80 -0.80 2.36
N VAL A 49 3.62 0.36 1.73
CA VAL A 49 2.73 1.42 2.20
C VAL A 49 1.73 1.74 1.11
N ALA A 50 0.45 1.70 1.45
CA ALA A 50 -0.63 2.16 0.56
C ALA A 50 -1.14 3.52 1.04
N THR A 51 -1.14 4.49 0.14
CA THR A 51 -1.67 5.84 0.40
C THR A 51 -2.90 6.05 -0.47
N ALA A 52 -4.04 6.34 0.16
CA ALA A 52 -5.27 6.69 -0.51
C ALA A 52 -5.49 8.20 -0.43
N THR A 53 -5.71 8.85 -1.57
CA THR A 53 -5.98 10.30 -1.66
C THR A 53 -7.17 10.53 -2.56
N GLY A 54 -8.09 11.39 -2.15
CA GLY A 54 -9.25 11.75 -2.95
C GLY A 54 -10.08 12.85 -2.29
N PRO A 55 -10.93 13.55 -3.07
CA PRO A 55 -11.87 14.51 -2.49
C PRO A 55 -12.91 13.77 -1.64
N PRO A 56 -13.41 14.38 -0.55
CA PRO A 56 -14.57 13.83 0.15
C PRO A 56 -15.78 13.82 -0.77
N ARG A 57 -16.70 12.86 -0.53
CA ARG A 57 -17.97 12.74 -1.23
C ARG A 57 -18.76 14.01 -0.99
N ILE A 58 -19.16 14.67 -2.06
CA ILE A 58 -20.14 15.74 -1.98
C ILE A 58 -21.49 15.03 -1.97
N ALA A 59 -22.20 15.13 -0.86
CA ALA A 59 -23.53 14.56 -0.74
C ALA A 59 -24.44 15.09 -1.85
N SER A 60 -25.04 14.17 -2.61
CA SER A 60 -26.28 14.41 -3.34
C SER A 60 -27.45 14.48 -2.38
#